data_AF-A0A590UJR1-F1
#
_entry.id   AF-A0A590UJR1-F1
#
_cell.length_a   1.000
_cell.length_b   1.000
_cell.length_c   1.000
_cell.angle_alpha   90.00
_cell.angle_beta   90.00
_cell.angle_gamma   90.00
#
_symmetry.space_group_name_H-M   'P 1'
#
loop_
_entity.id
_entity.type
_entity.pdbx_description
1 polymer ?
#
loop_
_entity_poly.entity_id
_entity_poly.type
_entity_poly.pdbx_seq_one_letter_code
_entity_poly.pdbx_strand_id
1 'polypeptide(L)' 'MSLVPATNYIYTPLNQLKGGTIVNVYGVVKFFKPPYLSKGTGYVQRNAHPDKTFSM' A
#
# COMPACT_ATOMS: atom_id res chain seq x y z
N MET A 1 -25.63 -14.03 21.52
CA MET A 1 -24.25 -13.85 21.04
C MET A 1 -24.28 -13.17 19.68
N SER A 2 -23.49 -12.10 19.47
CA SER A 2 -23.39 -11.43 18.16
C SER A 2 -22.72 -12.37 17.16
N LEU A 3 -23.36 -12.59 16.00
CA LEU A 3 -22.88 -13.42 14.89
C LEU A 3 -22.02 -12.63 13.88
N VAL A 4 -21.54 -11.43 14.24
CA VAL A 4 -20.69 -10.65 13.35
C VAL A 4 -19.26 -11.17 13.46
N PRO A 5 -18.69 -11.79 12.41
CA PRO A 5 -17.29 -12.21 12.44
C PRO A 5 -16.43 -10.96 12.61
N ALA A 6 -15.59 -10.95 13.65
CA ALA A 6 -14.64 -9.87 13.86
C ALA A 6 -13.60 -9.90 12.73
N THR A 7 -13.63 -8.91 11.85
CA THR A 7 -12.62 -8.73 10.79
C THR A 7 -11.30 -8.32 11.43
N ASN A 8 -10.37 -9.27 11.54
CA ASN A 8 -9.02 -9.00 12.00
C ASN A 8 -8.11 -8.74 10.80
N TYR A 9 -7.70 -7.48 10.61
CA TYR A 9 -6.73 -7.12 9.59
C TYR A 9 -5.31 -7.38 10.09
N ILE A 10 -4.57 -8.21 9.37
CA ILE A 10 -3.16 -8.50 9.65
C ILE A 10 -2.28 -7.56 8.83
N TYR A 11 -1.35 -6.89 9.49
CA TYR A 11 -0.39 -5.98 8.86
C TYR A 11 0.99 -6.62 8.78
N THR A 12 1.58 -6.65 7.58
CA THR A 12 2.88 -7.25 7.34
C THR A 12 4.00 -6.21 7.50
N PRO A 13 5.04 -6.50 8.30
CA PRO A 13 6.24 -5.66 8.35
C PRO A 13 6.91 -5.53 6.98
N LEU A 14 7.42 -4.33 6.65
CA LEU A 14 7.99 -4.04 5.33
C LEU A 14 9.17 -4.96 4.94
N ASN A 15 9.95 -5.41 5.92
CA ASN A 15 11.07 -6.34 5.72
C ASN A 15 10.63 -7.79 5.42
N GLN A 16 9.35 -8.13 5.58
CA GLN A 16 8.80 -9.47 5.34
C GLN A 16 7.98 -9.55 4.03
N LEU A 17 7.95 -8.48 3.24
CA LEU A 17 7.18 -8.43 2.00
C LEU A 17 7.78 -9.33 0.92
N LYS A 18 6.95 -10.21 0.38
CA LYS A 18 7.28 -11.14 -0.72
C LYS A 18 6.68 -10.64 -2.04
N GLY A 19 7.33 -10.95 -3.15
CA GLY A 19 6.80 -10.65 -4.48
C GLY A 19 5.53 -11.47 -4.76
N GLY A 20 4.56 -10.87 -5.45
CA GLY A 20 3.33 -11.56 -5.87
C GLY A 20 2.27 -11.74 -4.78
N THR A 21 2.44 -11.13 -3.59
CA THR A 21 1.46 -11.22 -2.48
C THR A 21 0.73 -9.89 -2.25
N ILE A 22 -0.57 -9.95 -1.99
CA ILE A 22 -1.39 -8.80 -1.56
C ILE A 22 -1.45 -8.79 -0.03
N VAL A 23 -1.00 -7.71 0.59
CA VAL A 23 -0.91 -7.57 2.05
C VAL A 23 -1.24 -6.16 2.51
N ASN A 24 -1.71 -6.01 3.75
CA ASN A 24 -1.88 -4.71 4.38
C ASN A 24 -0.57 -4.29 5.05
N VAL A 25 -0.22 -3.00 5.00
CA VAL A 25 0.99 -2.46 5.61
C VAL A 25 0.71 -1.12 6.29
N TYR A 26 1.51 -0.77 7.28
CA TYR A 26 1.61 0.58 7.83
C TYR A 26 3.05 1.08 7.70
N GLY A 27 3.22 2.39 7.49
CA GLY A 27 4.55 2.99 7.41
C GLY A 27 4.49 4.52 7.37
N VAL A 28 5.62 5.14 7.69
CA VAL A 28 5.81 6.58 7.56
C VAL A 28 6.22 6.91 6.12
N VAL A 29 5.55 7.90 5.52
CA VAL A 29 5.88 8.37 4.18
C VAL A 29 7.16 9.21 4.23
N LYS A 30 8.23 8.72 3.61
CA LYS A 30 9.52 9.45 3.50
C LYS A 30 9.59 10.35 2.28
N PHE A 31 8.98 9.93 1.18
CA PHE A 31 8.92 10.69 -0.07
C PHE A 31 7.56 10.49 -0.73
N PHE A 32 6.94 11.59 -1.12
CA PHE A 32 5.62 11.62 -1.76
C PHE A 32 5.68 12.50 -3.00
N LYS A 33 5.28 11.96 -4.15
CA LYS A 33 4.95 12.80 -5.31
C LYS A 33 3.45 13.05 -5.28
N PRO A 34 2.99 14.32 -5.21
CA PRO A 34 1.57 14.60 -5.23
C PRO A 34 0.94 14.05 -6.52
N PRO A 35 -0.33 13.63 -6.46
CA PRO A 35 -1.04 13.14 -7.64
C PRO A 35 -0.91 14.16 -8.77
N TYR A 36 -0.37 13.71 -9.89
CA TYR A 36 -0.35 14.48 -11.12
C TYR A 36 -1.15 13.74 -12.19
N LEU A 37 -1.77 14.51 -13.08
CA LEU A 37 -2.53 13.94 -14.18
C LEU A 37 -1.54 13.24 -15.11
N SER A 38 -1.69 11.92 -15.27
CA SER A 38 -0.86 11.17 -16.20
C SER A 38 -1.41 11.34 -17.62
N LYS A 39 -0.57 11.16 -18.65
CA LYS A 39 -0.93 11.39 -20.06
C LYS A 39 -1.97 10.37 -20.61
N GLY A 40 -2.41 9.40 -19.80
CA GLY A 40 -3.52 8.50 -20.07
C GLY A 40 -4.52 8.53 -18.89
N THR A 41 -5.80 8.29 -19.19
CA THR A 41 -6.95 8.32 -18.28
C THR A 41 -6.66 7.82 -16.85
N GLY A 42 -6.31 8.73 -15.93
CA GLY A 42 -6.12 8.42 -14.51
C GLY A 42 -5.15 9.35 -13.76
N TYR A 43 -5.44 9.58 -12.48
CA TYR A 43 -4.52 10.19 -11.52
C TYR A 43 -3.59 9.11 -10.95
N VAL A 44 -2.27 9.33 -11.01
CA VAL A 44 -1.28 8.41 -10.43
C VAL A 44 -0.69 9.04 -9.18
N GLN A 45 -0.80 8.34 -8.04
CA GLN A 45 -0.08 8.67 -6.81
C GLN A 45 1.05 7.67 -6.64
N ARG A 46 2.30 8.16 -6.54
CA ARG A 46 3.48 7.30 -6.36
C ARG A 46 4.07 7.53 -4.96
N ASN A 47 3.93 6.54 -4.10
CA ASN A 47 4.59 6.48 -2.80
C ASN A 47 5.86 5.63 -2.95
N ALA A 48 7.04 6.21 -2.70
CA ALA A 48 8.30 5.50 -2.80
C ALA A 48 8.87 5.25 -1.39
N HIS A 49 8.96 3.98 -0.99
CA HIS A 49 10.02 3.53 -0.08
C HIS A 49 11.24 3.16 -0.95
N PRO A 50 12.48 3.46 -0.55
CA PRO A 50 13.65 3.43 -1.42
C PRO A 50 13.89 2.09 -2.15
N ASP A 51 13.34 0.98 -1.66
CA ASP A 51 13.58 -0.34 -2.23
C ASP A 51 12.37 -1.03 -2.87
N LYS A 52 11.15 -0.47 -2.82
CA LYS A 52 9.96 -1.15 -3.38
C LYS A 52 8.95 -0.17 -3.96
N THR A 53 8.74 -0.25 -5.27
CA THR A 53 7.66 0.43 -6.00
C THR A 53 6.33 -0.21 -5.61
N PHE A 54 5.53 0.48 -4.81
CA PHE A 54 4.14 0.10 -4.56
C PHE A 54 3.26 0.72 -5.65
N SER A 55 2.72 -0.12 -6.53
CA SER A 55 1.58 0.23 -7.37
C SER A 55 0.33 -0.32 -6.69
N MET A 56 -0.65 0.55 -6.49
CA MET A 56 -1.97 0.22 -5.95
C MET A 56 -2.85 -0.37 -7.06
#